data_AF-A0A939IQI4-F1
#
_entry.id   AF-A0A939IQI4-F1
#
_cell.length_a   1.000
_cell.length_b   1.000
_cell.length_c   1.000
_cell.angle_alpha   90.00
_cell.angle_beta   90.00
_cell.angle_gamma   90.00
#
_symmetry.space_group_name_H-M   'P 1'
#
loop_
_entity.id
_entity.type
_entity.pdbx_description
1 polymer ?
#
loop_
_entity_poly.entity_id
_entity_poly.type
_entity_poly.pdbx_seq_one_letter_code
_entity_poly.pdbx_strand_id
1 'polypeptide(L)'
;MKWYGSQPLAVQLAWRFRRSKGQSGFVSFISASSTVGIALGCFVMILLLSVMNGFERELKDRLLAVLPHGELIAVSNQGMQDWQQQIARLSKDERIAYLAPITKMTAMVQTAGRMKAVEVTGVSTDYLSQSRLARLTTDTQWRGFASQPNAILLGKGVLDKLDVKVGEKVQLLMPQQGDEQHFSAPESVWFEVAGQVSIGGELDNHLALVHLQKASEILGVQSGAQGLEFGFADPYQAPYLMREFGFAFEQHVYISDWTRTHGHLYQDIQLVRMVVYLALTLLIAVACFNIVSTLVMAVNEKRREIAMLKTLGARDGLIIRVFMLQGLFNGLIGTAIGVSLGALAALELSTLAVWLEAVTGSRLLSGDIYFIDFLPSQLEPTEVAVVALIAMGLSTLATLYPAVKAARIEPAKVLGH
;
A
#
# COMPACT_ATOMS: atom_id res chain seq x y z
N MET A 1 17.12 -11.25 -56.40
CA MET A 1 16.19 -10.09 -56.30
C MET A 1 14.80 -10.60 -56.63
N LYS A 2 13.76 -10.62 -55.78
CA LYS A 2 13.47 -10.03 -54.48
C LYS A 2 12.61 -11.04 -53.70
N TRP A 3 12.92 -11.27 -52.44
CA TRP A 3 12.05 -11.94 -51.47
C TRP A 3 10.87 -11.00 -51.16
N TYR A 4 9.67 -11.33 -51.63
CA TYR A 4 8.44 -10.71 -51.12
C TYR A 4 7.80 -11.73 -50.17
N GLY A 5 7.97 -11.47 -48.87
CA GLY A 5 7.54 -12.34 -47.79
C GLY A 5 6.04 -12.64 -47.86
N SER A 6 5.72 -13.91 -48.02
CA SER A 6 4.39 -14.47 -47.81
C SER A 6 4.01 -14.31 -46.33
N GLN A 7 3.42 -13.18 -45.98
CA GLN A 7 2.60 -13.08 -44.77
C GLN A 7 1.57 -14.22 -44.83
N PRO A 8 1.41 -15.05 -43.79
CA PRO A 8 0.48 -16.17 -43.83
C PRO A 8 -0.92 -15.64 -44.16
N LEU A 9 -1.62 -16.28 -45.09
CA LEU A 9 -2.96 -15.88 -45.59
C LEU A 9 -3.92 -15.44 -44.46
N ALA A 10 -3.83 -16.08 -43.29
CA ALA A 10 -4.61 -15.74 -42.11
C ALA A 10 -4.41 -14.28 -41.63
N VAL A 11 -3.19 -13.75 -41.68
CA VAL A 11 -2.88 -12.34 -41.31
C VAL A 11 -3.46 -11.37 -42.33
N GLN A 12 -3.34 -11.68 -43.62
CA GLN A 12 -3.92 -10.86 -44.69
C GLN A 12 -5.45 -10.85 -44.63
N LEU A 13 -6.09 -11.99 -44.38
CA LEU A 13 -7.53 -12.10 -44.18
C LEU A 13 -7.99 -11.37 -42.92
N ALA A 14 -7.32 -11.52 -41.78
CA ALA A 14 -7.66 -10.81 -40.55
C ALA A 14 -7.59 -9.29 -40.72
N TRP A 15 -6.52 -8.79 -41.37
CA TRP A 15 -6.37 -7.36 -41.61
C TRP A 15 -7.38 -6.82 -42.63
N ARG A 16 -7.70 -7.59 -43.67
CA ARG A 16 -8.71 -7.21 -44.67
C ARG A 16 -10.13 -7.26 -44.10
N PHE A 17 -10.44 -8.22 -43.22
CA PHE A 17 -11.69 -8.23 -42.46
C PHE A 17 -11.80 -7.04 -41.51
N ARG A 18 -10.70 -6.49 -41.01
CA ARG A 18 -10.72 -5.24 -40.24
C ARG A 18 -10.88 -3.98 -41.12
N ARG A 19 -10.26 -3.96 -42.30
CA ARG A 19 -10.10 -2.74 -43.13
C ARG A 19 -11.05 -2.62 -44.33
N SER A 20 -11.95 -3.59 -44.54
CA SER A 20 -12.86 -3.60 -45.68
C SER A 20 -13.78 -2.36 -45.69
N LYS A 21 -13.61 -1.50 -46.70
CA LYS A 21 -14.36 -0.26 -46.99
C LYS A 21 -15.86 -0.46 -47.31
N GLY A 22 -16.37 -1.70 -47.27
CA GLY A 22 -17.78 -2.05 -47.55
C GLY A 22 -18.57 -2.58 -46.37
N GLN A 23 -18.12 -2.35 -45.12
CA GLN A 23 -18.83 -2.80 -43.92
C GLN A 23 -19.98 -1.86 -43.54
N SER A 24 -21.06 -2.43 -43.01
CA SER A 24 -21.99 -1.72 -42.13
C SER A 24 -21.18 -0.99 -41.05
N GLY A 25 -21.53 0.26 -40.70
CA GLY A 25 -20.89 0.97 -39.57
C GLY A 25 -20.89 0.17 -38.26
N PHE A 26 -21.76 -0.84 -38.18
CA PHE A 26 -21.93 -1.77 -37.08
C PHE A 26 -20.69 -2.65 -36.81
N VAL A 27 -20.06 -3.28 -37.81
CA VAL A 27 -18.84 -4.12 -37.59
C VAL A 27 -17.66 -3.30 -37.04
N SER A 28 -17.50 -2.06 -37.53
CA SER A 28 -16.48 -1.13 -37.04
C SER A 28 -16.76 -0.68 -35.61
N PHE A 29 -18.03 -0.40 -35.28
CA PHE A 29 -18.46 -0.04 -33.92
C PHE A 29 -18.21 -1.17 -32.91
N ILE A 30 -18.49 -2.42 -33.30
CA ILE A 30 -18.24 -3.63 -32.52
C ILE A 30 -16.75 -3.77 -32.18
N SER A 31 -15.88 -3.71 -33.18
CA SER A 31 -14.43 -3.83 -32.95
C SER A 31 -13.89 -2.67 -32.11
N ALA A 32 -14.43 -1.46 -32.26
CA ALA A 32 -14.11 -0.33 -31.41
C ALA A 32 -14.56 -0.56 -29.95
N SER A 33 -15.78 -1.07 -29.73
CA SER A 33 -16.32 -1.36 -28.39
C SER A 33 -15.47 -2.36 -27.61
N SER A 34 -15.06 -3.48 -28.23
CA SER A 34 -14.18 -4.45 -27.57
C SER A 34 -12.78 -3.86 -27.28
N THR A 35 -12.24 -3.07 -28.21
CA THR A 35 -10.95 -2.39 -28.00
C THR A 35 -11.02 -1.41 -26.84
N VAL A 36 -12.12 -0.64 -26.74
CA VAL A 36 -12.37 0.29 -25.62
C VAL A 36 -12.54 -0.47 -24.31
N GLY A 37 -13.27 -1.60 -24.30
CA GLY A 37 -13.42 -2.42 -23.10
C GLY A 37 -12.08 -2.96 -22.57
N ILE A 38 -11.22 -3.48 -23.46
CA ILE A 38 -9.87 -3.95 -23.09
C ILE A 38 -9.00 -2.77 -22.61
N ALA A 39 -9.03 -1.64 -23.33
CA ALA A 39 -8.26 -0.46 -22.98
C ALA A 39 -8.66 0.09 -21.62
N LEU A 40 -9.96 0.25 -21.37
CA LEU A 40 -10.50 0.71 -20.09
C LEU A 40 -10.15 -0.27 -18.96
N GLY A 41 -10.25 -1.57 -19.21
CA GLY A 41 -9.88 -2.59 -18.23
C GLY A 41 -8.40 -2.50 -17.83
N CYS A 42 -7.48 -2.41 -18.79
CA CYS A 42 -6.06 -2.27 -18.51
C CYS A 42 -5.74 -0.95 -17.82
N PHE A 43 -6.36 0.15 -18.29
CA PHE A 43 -6.21 1.49 -17.72
C PHE A 43 -6.57 1.50 -16.22
N VAL A 44 -7.77 1.04 -15.88
CA VAL A 44 -8.24 1.03 -14.48
C VAL A 44 -7.43 0.06 -13.63
N MET A 45 -7.08 -1.12 -14.16
CA MET A 45 -6.25 -2.11 -13.45
C MET A 45 -4.90 -1.53 -13.04
N ILE A 46 -4.19 -0.90 -13.97
CA ILE A 46 -2.88 -0.29 -13.73
C ILE A 46 -3.01 0.86 -12.73
N LEU A 47 -4.03 1.71 -12.87
CA LEU A 47 -4.29 2.78 -11.92
C LEU A 47 -4.53 2.25 -10.50
N LEU A 48 -5.40 1.26 -10.33
CA LEU A 48 -5.73 0.72 -9.01
C LEU A 48 -4.52 0.05 -8.34
N LEU A 49 -3.73 -0.71 -9.10
CA LEU A 49 -2.49 -1.31 -8.59
C LEU A 49 -1.46 -0.23 -8.21
N SER A 50 -1.29 0.79 -9.06
CA SER A 50 -0.34 1.88 -8.79
C SER A 50 -0.72 2.67 -7.54
N VAL A 51 -2.01 2.92 -7.33
CA VAL A 51 -2.52 3.55 -6.09
C VAL A 51 -2.24 2.67 -4.88
N MET A 52 -2.50 1.36 -4.98
CA MET A 52 -2.22 0.42 -3.88
C MET A 52 -0.74 0.42 -3.51
N ASN A 53 0.15 0.34 -4.49
CA ASN A 53 1.59 0.35 -4.27
C ASN A 53 2.05 1.67 -3.68
N GLY A 54 1.53 2.80 -4.19
CA GLY A 54 1.81 4.12 -3.64
C GLY A 54 1.40 4.23 -2.17
N PHE A 55 0.21 3.74 -1.85
CA PHE A 55 -0.30 3.73 -0.48
C PHE A 55 0.53 2.81 0.44
N GLU A 56 0.86 1.61 -0.01
CA GLU A 56 1.70 0.66 0.74
C GLU A 56 3.09 1.25 1.01
N ARG A 57 3.69 1.90 0.01
CA ARG A 57 4.95 2.60 0.17
C ARG A 57 4.85 3.72 1.18
N GLU A 58 3.83 4.57 1.08
CA GLU A 58 3.71 5.72 1.98
C GLU A 58 3.45 5.28 3.42
N LEU A 59 2.65 4.24 3.61
CA LEU A 59 2.48 3.58 4.90
C LEU A 59 3.82 3.07 5.45
N LYS A 60 4.60 2.37 4.62
CA LYS A 60 5.91 1.83 5.02
C LYS A 60 6.91 2.95 5.35
N ASP A 61 7.00 3.96 4.50
CA ASP A 61 8.02 5.01 4.55
C ASP A 61 7.70 6.11 5.57
N ARG A 62 6.43 6.33 5.94
CA ARG A 62 6.03 7.35 6.93
C ARG A 62 5.58 6.79 8.26
N LEU A 63 4.71 5.80 8.24
CA LEU A 63 4.07 5.30 9.46
C LEU A 63 4.93 4.22 10.12
N LEU A 64 5.25 3.15 9.38
CA LEU A 64 6.07 2.06 9.91
C LEU A 64 7.53 2.45 10.06
N ALA A 65 7.99 3.45 9.32
CA ALA A 65 9.34 4.00 9.48
C ALA A 65 9.60 4.58 10.88
N VAL A 66 8.55 5.04 11.57
CA VAL A 66 8.65 5.72 12.85
C VAL A 66 8.20 4.84 14.00
N LEU A 67 7.21 3.99 13.76
CA LEU A 67 6.67 3.12 14.79
C LEU A 67 7.63 1.97 15.09
N PRO A 68 7.76 1.58 16.36
CA PRO A 68 8.44 0.35 16.73
C PRO A 68 7.78 -0.83 16.00
N HIS A 69 8.56 -1.64 15.28
CA HIS A 69 7.98 -2.82 14.63
C HIS A 69 7.60 -3.90 15.65
N GLY A 70 8.36 -4.00 16.75
CA GLY A 70 7.97 -4.82 17.88
C GLY A 70 8.74 -4.52 19.15
N GLU A 71 8.23 -5.05 20.26
CA GLU A 71 8.72 -4.76 21.61
C GLU A 71 8.74 -6.04 22.44
N LEU A 72 9.85 -6.23 23.16
CA LEU A 72 9.94 -7.19 24.26
C LEU A 72 10.04 -6.40 25.56
N ILE A 73 9.02 -6.52 26.42
CA ILE A 73 8.96 -5.81 27.70
C ILE A 73 9.09 -6.83 28.83
N ALA A 74 10.00 -6.59 29.77
CA ALA A 74 10.18 -7.48 30.90
C ALA A 74 8.91 -7.56 31.77
N VAL A 75 8.54 -8.76 32.21
CA VAL A 75 7.39 -8.96 33.12
C VAL A 75 7.71 -8.45 34.54
N SER A 76 8.99 -8.48 34.93
CA SER A 76 9.45 -8.02 36.23
C SER A 76 9.58 -6.50 36.29
N ASN A 77 9.18 -5.91 37.43
CA ASN A 77 9.39 -4.48 37.72
C ASN A 77 10.89 -4.10 37.80
N GLN A 78 11.80 -5.08 37.89
CA GLN A 78 13.24 -4.82 37.80
C GLN A 78 13.68 -4.37 36.39
N GLY A 79 12.88 -4.64 35.35
CA GLY A 79 13.19 -4.36 33.95
C GLY A 79 13.91 -5.50 33.24
N MET A 80 14.43 -5.18 32.06
CA MET A 80 15.16 -6.12 31.20
C MET A 80 16.60 -6.30 31.67
N GLN A 81 16.96 -7.53 32.02
CA GLN A 81 18.29 -7.88 32.51
C GLN A 81 19.30 -7.93 31.36
N ASP A 82 20.52 -7.45 31.60
CA ASP A 82 21.65 -7.48 30.67
C ASP A 82 21.30 -6.98 29.25
N TRP A 83 20.42 -5.97 29.15
CA TRP A 83 19.90 -5.49 27.87
C TRP A 83 21.03 -5.06 26.91
N GLN A 84 22.15 -4.53 27.41
CA GLN A 84 23.32 -4.19 26.59
C GLN A 84 23.90 -5.41 25.87
N GLN A 85 24.01 -6.55 26.58
CA GLN A 85 24.51 -7.80 26.00
C GLN A 85 23.50 -8.39 25.02
N GLN A 86 22.21 -8.31 25.34
CA GLN A 86 21.14 -8.74 24.44
C GLN A 86 21.17 -7.93 23.14
N ILE A 87 21.36 -6.61 23.21
CA ILE A 87 21.52 -5.76 22.02
C ILE A 87 22.74 -6.17 21.21
N ALA A 88 23.89 -6.40 21.85
CA ALA A 88 25.12 -6.82 21.15
C ALA A 88 25.00 -8.20 20.47
N ARG A 89 24.15 -9.09 21.01
CA ARG A 89 23.87 -10.41 20.42
C ARG A 89 22.89 -10.31 19.25
N LEU A 90 21.76 -9.64 19.46
CA LEU A 90 20.66 -9.57 18.49
C LEU A 90 20.99 -8.66 17.30
N SER A 91 21.79 -7.61 17.49
CA SER A 91 22.20 -6.70 16.40
C SER A 91 23.02 -7.37 15.27
N LYS A 92 23.43 -8.63 15.45
CA LYS A 92 24.11 -9.43 14.41
C LYS A 92 23.15 -10.06 13.40
N ASP A 93 21.85 -10.09 13.68
CA ASP A 93 20.85 -10.65 12.78
C ASP A 93 20.47 -9.62 11.69
N GLU A 94 20.72 -9.95 10.42
CA GLU A 94 20.44 -9.05 9.28
C GLU A 94 18.96 -8.70 9.12
N ARG A 95 18.06 -9.46 9.75
CA ARG A 95 16.62 -9.19 9.76
C ARG A 95 16.27 -7.98 10.66
N ILE A 96 17.14 -7.65 11.61
CA ILE A 96 16.99 -6.52 12.54
C ILE A 96 17.70 -5.30 11.94
N ALA A 97 16.91 -4.28 11.58
CA ALA A 97 17.41 -3.00 11.07
C ALA A 97 17.93 -2.09 12.20
N TYR A 98 17.28 -2.08 13.35
CA TYR A 98 17.75 -1.39 14.54
C TYR A 98 17.20 -2.04 15.82
N LEU A 99 17.88 -1.81 16.94
CA LEU A 99 17.47 -2.30 18.25
C LEU A 99 17.83 -1.24 19.30
N ALA A 100 16.87 -0.91 20.17
CA ALA A 100 17.07 0.13 21.19
C ALA A 100 16.46 -0.25 22.54
N PRO A 101 17.07 0.14 23.66
CA PRO A 101 16.46 0.01 24.98
C PRO A 101 15.35 1.05 25.16
N ILE A 102 14.24 0.62 25.75
CA ILE A 102 13.07 1.48 25.98
C ILE A 102 12.50 1.32 27.39
N THR A 103 11.82 2.39 27.85
CA THR A 103 10.98 2.38 29.04
C THR A 103 9.70 3.16 28.73
N LYS A 104 8.53 2.53 28.88
CA LYS A 104 7.25 3.13 28.48
C LYS A 104 6.34 3.34 29.67
N MET A 105 5.65 4.47 29.69
CA MET A 105 4.63 4.78 30.68
C MET A 105 3.52 5.64 30.09
N THR A 106 2.36 5.64 30.72
CA THR A 106 1.26 6.56 30.41
C THR A 106 1.24 7.68 31.43
N ALA A 107 1.16 8.92 30.98
CA ALA A 107 1.15 10.10 31.83
C ALA A 107 0.20 11.18 31.31
N MET A 108 -0.10 12.17 32.13
CA MET A 108 -0.76 13.41 31.72
C MET A 108 0.24 14.55 31.69
N VAL A 109 0.36 15.22 30.56
CA VAL A 109 1.09 16.50 30.45
C VAL A 109 0.13 17.61 30.85
N GLN A 110 0.53 18.43 31.81
CA GLN A 110 -0.25 19.55 32.34
C GLN A 110 0.50 20.88 32.17
N THR A 111 -0.23 21.90 31.75
CA THR A 111 0.20 23.30 31.78
C THR A 111 -0.99 24.24 32.01
N ALA A 112 -0.86 25.21 32.91
CA ALA A 112 -1.83 26.30 33.13
C ALA A 112 -3.33 25.89 33.05
N GLY A 113 -3.71 24.77 33.68
CA GLY A 113 -5.10 24.28 33.72
C GLY A 113 -5.55 23.41 32.54
N ARG A 114 -4.71 23.21 31.52
CA ARG A 114 -4.91 22.24 30.42
C ARG A 114 -4.15 20.96 30.70
N MET A 115 -4.74 19.82 30.35
CA MET A 115 -4.14 18.51 30.50
C MET A 115 -4.37 17.64 29.27
N LYS A 116 -3.37 16.84 28.89
CA LYS A 116 -3.47 15.87 27.80
C LYS A 116 -2.76 14.58 28.17
N ALA A 117 -3.45 13.45 27.99
CA ALA A 117 -2.85 12.13 28.16
C ALA A 117 -1.92 11.81 26.99
N VAL A 118 -0.73 11.29 27.32
CA VAL A 118 0.33 10.91 26.38
C VAL A 118 0.95 9.57 26.79
N GLU A 119 1.47 8.84 25.81
CA GLU A 119 2.42 7.75 26.01
C GLU A 119 3.83 8.34 26.03
N VAL A 120 4.49 8.21 27.17
CA VAL A 120 5.87 8.68 27.37
C VAL A 120 6.80 7.50 27.09
N THR A 121 7.67 7.69 26.11
CA THR A 121 8.71 6.73 25.77
C THR A 121 10.07 7.28 26.18
N GLY A 122 10.71 6.57 27.11
CA GLY A 122 12.09 6.77 27.51
C GLY A 122 13.03 6.21 26.45
N VAL A 123 13.83 7.08 25.86
CA VAL A 123 14.71 6.77 24.73
C VAL A 123 16.18 7.04 25.07
N SER A 124 17.07 6.15 24.65
CA SER A 124 18.52 6.36 24.82
C SER A 124 19.08 7.12 23.62
N THR A 125 19.69 8.28 23.84
CA THR A 125 20.31 9.09 22.79
C THR A 125 21.37 8.34 21.99
N ASP A 126 22.05 7.37 22.61
CA ASP A 126 23.16 6.62 21.99
C ASP A 126 22.64 5.63 20.95
N TYR A 127 21.54 4.95 21.26
CA TYR A 127 20.92 3.92 20.41
C TYR A 127 19.86 4.51 19.46
N LEU A 128 19.17 5.58 19.87
CA LEU A 128 18.11 6.21 19.06
C LEU A 128 18.65 7.02 17.88
N SER A 129 19.94 7.38 17.87
CA SER A 129 20.58 8.04 16.71
C SER A 129 20.49 7.18 15.43
N GLN A 130 20.32 5.87 15.58
CA GLN A 130 20.10 4.91 14.50
C GLN A 130 18.60 4.74 14.13
N SER A 131 17.70 5.13 15.03
CA SER A 131 16.25 5.10 14.80
C SER A 131 15.82 6.32 13.99
N ARG A 132 14.81 6.14 13.13
CA ARG A 132 14.27 7.23 12.31
C ARG A 132 13.51 8.27 13.14
N LEU A 133 13.26 8.03 14.43
CA LEU A 133 12.71 9.01 15.37
C LEU A 133 13.53 10.30 15.42
N ALA A 134 14.86 10.22 15.30
CA ALA A 134 15.74 11.39 15.25
C ALA A 134 15.44 12.31 14.04
N ARG A 135 14.90 11.76 12.94
CA ARG A 135 14.57 12.52 11.72
C ARG A 135 13.26 13.31 11.83
N LEU A 136 12.49 13.10 12.89
CA LEU A 136 11.21 13.79 13.12
C LEU A 136 11.34 15.10 13.88
N THR A 137 12.57 15.42 14.31
CA THR A 137 12.93 16.64 15.01
C THR A 137 14.00 17.39 14.24
N THR A 138 14.14 18.69 14.46
CA THR A 138 15.28 19.44 13.91
C THR A 138 16.56 19.11 14.67
N ASP A 139 17.72 19.17 14.01
CA ASP A 139 19.04 18.95 14.63
C ASP A 139 19.24 19.80 15.90
N THR A 140 18.70 21.01 15.91
CA THR A 140 18.76 21.93 17.05
C THR A 140 17.95 21.43 18.24
N GLN A 141 16.72 20.96 18.01
CA GLN A 141 15.84 20.42 19.04
C GLN A 141 16.38 19.10 19.58
N TRP A 142 16.92 18.25 18.70
CA TRP A 142 17.56 17.00 19.11
C TRP A 142 18.77 17.23 20.01
N ARG A 143 19.64 18.20 19.68
CA ARG A 143 20.77 18.57 20.55
C ARG A 143 20.32 19.16 21.87
N GLY A 144 19.27 20.00 21.85
CA GLY A 144 18.64 20.52 23.07
C GLY A 144 18.19 19.38 23.98
N PHE A 145 17.43 18.44 23.42
CA PHE A 145 16.97 17.23 24.10
C PHE A 145 18.15 16.43 24.66
N ALA A 146 19.13 16.08 23.83
CA ALA A 146 20.28 15.27 24.23
C ALA A 146 21.14 15.91 25.34
N SER A 147 21.20 17.25 25.40
CA SER A 147 22.03 17.96 26.37
C SER A 147 21.42 18.10 27.77
N GLN A 148 20.10 17.93 27.91
CA GLN A 148 19.37 18.19 29.15
C GLN A 148 18.65 16.92 29.65
N PRO A 149 18.97 16.39 30.85
CA PRO A 149 18.35 15.16 31.38
C PRO A 149 16.83 15.26 31.60
N ASN A 150 16.32 16.47 31.89
CA ASN A 150 14.90 16.75 32.12
C ASN A 150 14.25 17.44 30.91
N ALA A 151 14.74 17.18 29.71
CA ALA A 151 14.09 17.59 28.48
C ALA A 151 12.98 16.61 28.06
N ILE A 152 11.92 17.14 27.46
CA ILE A 152 10.84 16.39 26.83
C ILE A 152 10.66 16.86 25.38
N LEU A 153 10.49 15.91 24.48
CA LEU A 153 9.98 16.17 23.13
C LEU A 153 8.50 15.78 23.11
N LEU A 154 7.64 16.67 22.59
CA LEU A 154 6.21 16.43 22.53
C LEU A 154 5.72 16.35 21.09
N GLY A 155 4.74 15.50 20.85
CA GLY A 155 4.02 15.47 19.58
C GLY A 155 3.40 16.84 19.27
N LYS A 156 3.42 17.24 17.99
CA LYS A 156 2.88 18.54 17.54
C LYS A 156 1.43 18.75 18.00
N GLY A 157 0.60 17.73 17.90
CA GLY A 157 -0.81 17.77 18.33
C GLY A 157 -0.98 17.92 19.85
N VAL A 158 -0.03 17.44 20.65
CA VAL A 158 0.02 17.70 22.10
C VAL A 158 0.34 19.17 22.36
N LEU A 159 1.36 19.72 21.69
CA LEU A 159 1.75 21.12 21.83
C LEU A 159 0.61 22.07 21.43
N ASP A 160 -0.07 21.79 20.31
CA ASP A 160 -1.18 22.61 19.81
C ASP A 160 -2.38 22.60 20.78
N LYS A 161 -2.72 21.43 21.35
CA LYS A 161 -3.85 21.29 22.31
C LYS A 161 -3.56 21.92 23.67
N LEU A 162 -2.30 21.88 24.10
CA LEU A 162 -1.85 22.48 25.35
C LEU A 162 -1.45 23.95 25.19
N ASP A 163 -1.26 24.41 23.95
CA ASP A 163 -0.76 25.75 23.57
C ASP A 163 0.54 26.08 24.31
N VAL A 164 1.48 25.15 24.19
CA VAL A 164 2.82 25.19 24.78
C VAL A 164 3.85 25.40 23.68
N LYS A 165 4.87 26.21 23.98
CA LYS A 165 5.98 26.47 23.05
C LYS A 165 7.26 25.76 23.49
N VAL A 166 8.15 25.52 22.52
CA VAL A 166 9.51 25.03 22.79
C VAL A 166 10.23 26.01 23.71
N GLY A 167 10.87 25.49 24.76
CA GLY A 167 11.54 26.22 25.84
C GLY A 167 10.67 26.45 27.09
N GLU A 168 9.36 26.17 27.03
CA GLU A 168 8.49 26.26 28.20
C GLU A 168 8.57 25.00 29.07
N LYS A 169 8.11 25.12 30.33
CA LYS A 169 8.06 23.99 31.26
C LYS A 169 6.67 23.38 31.30
N VAL A 170 6.63 22.05 31.32
CA VAL A 170 5.42 21.27 31.48
C VAL A 170 5.54 20.33 32.67
N GLN A 171 4.43 20.04 33.30
CA GLN A 171 4.36 19.09 34.40
C GLN A 171 3.85 17.75 33.87
N LEU A 172 4.58 16.68 34.16
CA LEU A 172 4.17 15.32 33.86
C LEU A 172 3.56 14.71 35.12
N LEU A 173 2.28 14.33 35.06
CA LEU A 173 1.55 13.68 36.15
C LEU A 173 1.41 12.19 35.85
N MET A 174 1.80 11.35 36.80
CA MET A 174 1.82 9.90 36.63
C MET A 174 1.08 9.22 37.79
N PRO A 175 0.31 8.15 37.51
CA PRO A 175 -0.33 7.39 38.57
C PRO A 175 0.75 6.70 39.42
N GLN A 176 0.67 6.84 40.74
CA GLN A 176 1.56 6.13 41.65
C GLN A 176 1.01 4.73 41.90
N GLN A 177 1.86 3.69 41.79
CA GLN A 177 1.52 2.36 42.29
C GLN A 177 1.66 2.36 43.82
N GLY A 178 0.59 2.75 44.51
CA GLY A 178 0.48 2.61 45.96
C GLY A 178 -0.09 1.24 46.36
N ASP A 179 0.08 0.85 47.62
CA ASP A 179 -0.64 -0.29 48.20
C ASP A 179 -2.16 -0.08 48.04
N GLU A 180 -2.91 -1.15 47.77
CA GLU A 180 -4.33 -1.18 47.34
C GLU A 180 -5.33 -0.41 48.25
N GLN A 181 -4.90 0.13 49.39
CA GLN A 181 -5.75 0.71 50.42
C GLN A 181 -5.71 2.24 50.53
N HIS A 182 -4.82 2.95 49.83
CA HIS A 182 -4.78 4.43 49.87
C HIS A 182 -4.64 5.06 48.47
N PHE A 183 -5.49 6.05 48.19
CA PHE A 183 -5.32 6.93 47.03
C PHE A 183 -4.15 7.89 47.29
N SER A 184 -2.98 7.56 46.75
CA SER A 184 -1.82 8.45 46.76
C SER A 184 -1.97 9.58 45.74
N ALA A 185 -1.41 10.75 46.05
CA ALA A 185 -1.31 11.84 45.08
C ALA A 185 -0.43 11.39 43.89
N PRO A 186 -0.78 11.77 42.65
CA PRO A 186 0.00 11.42 41.48
C PRO A 186 1.43 11.98 41.58
N GLU A 187 2.40 11.19 41.15
CA GLU A 187 3.78 11.65 41.08
C GLU A 187 3.91 12.70 39.98
N SER A 188 4.62 13.78 40.27
CA SER A 188 4.69 14.95 39.41
C SER A 188 6.14 15.35 39.14
N VAL A 189 6.54 15.38 37.88
CA VAL A 189 7.89 15.75 37.46
C VAL A 189 7.84 16.88 36.43
N TRP A 190 8.69 17.89 36.59
CA TRP A 190 8.80 19.00 35.66
C TRP A 190 9.81 18.69 34.54
N PHE A 191 9.41 18.97 33.31
CA PHE A 191 10.25 18.87 32.12
C PHE A 191 10.28 20.19 31.36
N GLU A 192 11.40 20.45 30.68
CA GLU A 192 11.53 21.55 29.72
C GLU A 192 11.27 21.02 28.30
N VAL A 193 10.40 21.69 27.55
CA VAL A 193 10.06 21.27 26.18
C VAL A 193 11.23 21.61 25.27
N ALA A 194 12.02 20.61 24.89
CA ALA A 194 13.20 20.79 24.04
C ALA A 194 12.84 20.89 22.55
N GLY A 195 11.65 20.42 22.15
CA GLY A 195 11.27 20.38 20.74
C GLY A 195 9.93 19.72 20.47
N GLN A 196 9.57 19.74 19.19
CA GLN A 196 8.35 19.12 18.68
C GLN A 196 8.71 17.91 17.82
N VAL A 197 7.87 16.87 17.87
CA VAL A 197 7.94 15.70 17.00
C VAL A 197 6.67 15.68 16.14
N SER A 198 6.79 15.43 14.85
CA SER A 198 5.62 15.29 13.98
C SER A 198 5.75 14.08 13.06
N ILE A 199 4.82 13.15 13.25
CA ILE A 199 4.57 11.94 12.46
C ILE A 199 3.35 12.19 11.54
N GLY A 200 2.40 13.02 12.01
CA GLY A 200 1.16 13.33 11.33
C GLY A 200 -0.03 12.51 11.84
N GLY A 201 -1.24 13.03 11.62
CA GLY A 201 -2.49 12.40 12.06
C GLY A 201 -2.63 12.27 13.58
N GLU A 202 -3.32 11.23 14.03
CA GLU A 202 -3.62 11.02 15.46
C GLU A 202 -2.42 10.64 16.33
N LEU A 203 -1.31 10.16 15.75
CA LEU A 203 -0.11 9.79 16.52
C LEU A 203 0.53 11.02 17.20
N ASP A 204 0.45 12.19 16.56
CA ASP A 204 0.96 13.46 17.10
C ASP A 204 0.23 13.91 18.38
N ASN A 205 -0.96 13.33 18.67
CA ASN A 205 -1.77 13.68 19.82
C ASN A 205 -1.42 12.92 21.10
N HIS A 206 -0.55 11.91 21.02
CA HIS A 206 -0.27 10.98 22.11
C HIS A 206 1.22 10.78 22.39
N LEU A 207 2.12 11.37 21.59
CA LEU A 207 3.55 11.12 21.70
C LEU A 207 4.25 12.06 22.70
N ALA A 208 5.06 11.48 23.59
CA ALA A 208 6.06 12.18 24.38
C ALA A 208 7.36 11.36 24.48
N LEU A 209 8.51 12.00 24.28
CA LEU A 209 9.82 11.35 24.42
C LEU A 209 10.61 12.03 25.54
N VAL A 210 11.21 11.20 26.40
CA VAL A 210 12.10 11.64 27.49
C VAL A 210 13.36 10.79 27.50
N HIS A 211 14.38 11.16 28.26
CA HIS A 211 15.58 10.33 28.42
C HIS A 211 15.25 8.99 29.05
N LEU A 212 15.83 7.91 28.51
CA LEU A 212 15.67 6.55 29.03
C LEU A 212 15.97 6.47 30.52
N GLN A 213 17.10 7.06 30.94
CA GLN A 213 17.50 7.08 32.34
C GLN A 213 16.41 7.71 33.22
N LYS A 214 15.85 8.84 32.78
CA LYS A 214 14.81 9.56 33.52
C LYS A 214 13.50 8.78 33.59
N ALA A 215 13.11 8.13 32.48
CA ALA A 215 11.92 7.28 32.46
C ALA A 215 12.07 6.06 33.39
N SER A 216 13.24 5.43 33.36
CA SER A 216 13.56 4.28 34.21
C SER A 216 13.62 4.64 35.69
N GLU A 217 14.16 5.82 36.02
CA GLU A 217 14.12 6.36 37.39
C GLU A 217 12.67 6.55 37.89
N ILE A 218 11.82 7.17 37.08
CA ILE A 218 10.41 7.44 37.39
C ILE A 218 9.65 6.13 37.65
N LEU A 219 9.87 5.09 36.82
CA LEU A 219 9.20 3.80 36.98
C LEU A 219 9.89 2.86 37.98
N GLY A 220 11.02 3.27 38.58
CA GLY A 220 11.78 2.42 39.50
C GLY A 220 12.44 1.20 38.84
N VAL A 221 12.73 1.27 37.53
CA VAL A 221 13.32 0.17 36.75
C VAL A 221 14.81 0.05 37.07
N GLN A 222 15.17 -0.99 37.83
CA GLN A 222 16.53 -1.18 38.36
C GLN A 222 17.57 -1.54 37.28
N SER A 223 17.18 -2.24 36.22
CA SER A 223 18.09 -2.63 35.14
C SER A 223 18.43 -1.50 34.17
N GLY A 224 17.79 -0.33 34.34
CA GLY A 224 17.97 0.85 33.51
C GLY A 224 17.12 0.89 32.23
N ALA A 225 16.49 -0.23 31.83
CA ALA A 225 15.55 -0.28 30.71
C ALA A 225 14.45 -1.30 30.97
N GLN A 226 13.21 -0.96 30.65
CA GLN A 226 12.06 -1.87 30.82
C GLN A 226 12.02 -2.97 29.75
N GLY A 227 12.51 -2.66 28.54
CA GLY A 227 12.44 -3.56 27.41
C GLY A 227 13.35 -3.19 26.25
N LEU A 228 13.19 -3.92 25.16
CA LEU A 228 13.85 -3.69 23.88
C LEU A 228 12.81 -3.43 22.80
N GLU A 229 13.08 -2.41 22.02
CA GLU A 229 12.36 -2.04 20.80
C GLU A 229 13.12 -2.54 19.58
N PHE A 230 12.40 -3.21 18.68
CA PHE A 230 12.91 -3.79 17.45
C PHE A 230 12.41 -2.99 16.24
N GLY A 231 13.36 -2.60 15.39
CA GLY A 231 13.10 -2.28 14.00
C GLY A 231 13.60 -3.41 13.11
N PHE A 232 12.73 -3.93 12.25
CA PHE A 232 13.05 -4.96 11.27
C PHE A 232 13.31 -4.39 9.89
N ALA A 233 14.11 -5.08 9.07
CA ALA A 233 14.32 -4.73 7.67
C ALA A 233 13.00 -4.76 6.87
N ASP A 234 12.12 -5.69 7.22
CA ASP A 234 10.75 -5.77 6.71
C ASP A 234 9.74 -5.66 7.88
N PRO A 235 9.02 -4.53 8.00
CA PRO A 235 8.03 -4.35 9.05
C PRO A 235 6.93 -5.44 9.05
N TYR A 236 6.58 -6.01 7.89
CA TYR A 236 5.50 -7.00 7.80
C TYR A 236 5.88 -8.37 8.39
N GLN A 237 7.18 -8.63 8.58
CA GLN A 237 7.65 -9.83 9.25
C GLN A 237 7.64 -9.72 10.78
N ALA A 238 7.34 -8.54 11.33
CA ALA A 238 7.36 -8.30 12.78
C ALA A 238 6.55 -9.33 13.59
N PRO A 239 5.30 -9.71 13.24
CA PRO A 239 4.54 -10.66 14.04
C PRO A 239 5.17 -12.05 14.12
N TYR A 240 5.90 -12.46 13.08
CA TYR A 240 6.62 -13.73 13.04
C TYR A 240 7.93 -13.63 13.82
N LEU A 241 8.75 -12.61 13.52
CA LEU A 241 10.06 -12.41 14.14
C LEU A 241 9.96 -12.14 15.64
N MET A 242 8.97 -11.35 16.09
CA MET A 242 8.76 -11.09 17.52
C MET A 242 8.41 -12.36 18.30
N ARG A 243 7.67 -13.29 17.69
CA ARG A 243 7.42 -14.60 18.31
C ARG A 243 8.68 -15.44 18.35
N GLU A 244 9.43 -15.50 17.25
CA GLU A 244 10.71 -16.22 17.18
C GLU A 244 11.68 -15.74 18.26
N PHE A 245 11.93 -14.42 18.34
CA PHE A 245 12.84 -13.83 19.32
C PHE A 245 12.30 -13.90 20.74
N GLY A 246 11.00 -13.66 20.93
CA GLY A 246 10.37 -13.72 22.26
C GLY A 246 10.37 -15.12 22.86
N PHE A 247 10.12 -16.18 22.08
CA PHE A 247 10.19 -17.56 22.57
C PHE A 247 11.61 -18.05 22.83
N ALA A 248 12.60 -17.47 22.14
CA ALA A 248 14.01 -17.76 22.38
C ALA A 248 14.61 -16.92 23.53
N PHE A 249 13.84 -15.98 24.10
CA PHE A 249 14.32 -15.07 25.14
C PHE A 249 14.34 -15.80 26.50
N GLU A 250 15.48 -15.74 27.20
CA GLU A 250 15.67 -16.45 28.48
C GLU A 250 14.84 -15.84 29.62
N GLN A 251 14.64 -14.52 29.58
CA GLN A 251 13.80 -13.80 30.54
C GLN A 251 12.34 -13.83 30.08
N HIS A 252 11.41 -13.94 31.04
CA HIS A 252 9.98 -13.79 30.76
C HIS A 252 9.67 -12.37 30.30
N VAL A 253 9.15 -12.25 29.08
CA VAL A 253 8.83 -10.99 28.41
C VAL A 253 7.42 -11.00 27.84
N TYR A 254 6.75 -9.85 27.87
CA TYR A 254 5.59 -9.58 27.05
C TYR A 254 6.06 -9.30 25.62
N ILE A 255 5.45 -10.00 24.67
CA ILE A 255 5.72 -9.86 23.24
C ILE A 255 4.64 -8.96 22.63
N SER A 256 5.05 -7.86 22.03
CA SER A 256 4.17 -6.95 21.30
C SER A 256 4.74 -6.65 19.91
N ASP A 257 3.85 -6.35 18.97
CA ASP A 257 4.21 -5.97 17.61
C ASP A 257 3.21 -4.92 17.10
N TRP A 258 3.61 -4.16 16.09
CA TRP A 258 2.81 -3.05 15.57
C TRP A 258 1.44 -3.49 15.03
N THR A 259 1.29 -4.74 14.56
CA THR A 259 -0.01 -5.25 14.08
C THR A 259 -0.98 -5.53 15.22
N ARG A 260 -0.48 -5.62 16.47
CA ARG A 260 -1.30 -5.74 17.68
C ARG A 260 -1.63 -4.39 18.27
N THR A 261 -0.63 -3.50 18.41
CA THR A 261 -0.82 -2.16 19.01
C THR A 261 -1.59 -1.22 18.07
N HIS A 262 -1.34 -1.32 16.77
CA HIS A 262 -2.01 -0.55 15.72
C HIS A 262 -2.80 -1.45 14.76
N GLY A 263 -3.47 -2.48 15.30
CA GLY A 263 -4.19 -3.47 14.50
C GLY A 263 -5.31 -2.90 13.62
N HIS A 264 -5.90 -1.76 13.98
CA HIS A 264 -6.87 -1.07 13.12
C HIS A 264 -6.24 -0.61 11.80
N LEU A 265 -5.03 -0.04 11.82
CA LEU A 265 -4.31 0.35 10.60
C LEU A 265 -4.05 -0.88 9.72
N TYR A 266 -3.55 -1.96 10.32
CA TYR A 266 -3.33 -3.23 9.60
C TYR A 266 -4.62 -3.75 8.98
N GLN A 267 -5.72 -3.77 9.73
CA GLN A 267 -7.03 -4.23 9.23
C GLN A 267 -7.56 -3.34 8.12
N ASP A 268 -7.43 -2.01 8.24
CA ASP A 268 -7.87 -1.06 7.23
C ASP A 268 -7.10 -1.28 5.91
N ILE A 269 -5.79 -1.50 5.98
CA ILE A 269 -4.97 -1.86 4.80
C ILE A 269 -5.46 -3.15 4.16
N GLN A 270 -5.74 -4.18 4.95
CA GLN A 270 -6.24 -5.46 4.43
C GLN A 270 -7.64 -5.32 3.83
N LEU A 271 -8.51 -4.51 4.43
CA LEU A 271 -9.84 -4.19 3.92
C LEU A 271 -9.74 -3.50 2.56
N VAL A 272 -8.92 -2.46 2.45
CA VAL A 272 -8.70 -1.74 1.19
C VAL A 272 -8.15 -2.68 0.11
N ARG A 273 -7.17 -3.54 0.45
CA ARG A 273 -6.64 -4.57 -0.46
C ARG A 273 -7.72 -5.54 -0.94
N MET A 274 -8.57 -6.02 -0.04
CA MET A 274 -9.68 -6.91 -0.37
C MET A 274 -10.70 -6.24 -1.30
N VAL A 275 -11.09 -4.99 -1.02
CA VAL A 275 -12.03 -4.23 -1.86
C VAL A 275 -11.44 -4.02 -3.26
N VAL A 276 -10.15 -3.68 -3.36
CA VAL A 276 -9.47 -3.56 -4.65
C VAL A 276 -9.46 -4.90 -5.38
N TYR A 277 -9.09 -6.02 -4.75
CA TYR A 277 -9.13 -7.33 -5.41
C TYR A 277 -10.52 -7.74 -5.90
N LEU A 278 -11.57 -7.46 -5.12
CA LEU A 278 -12.95 -7.68 -5.55
C LEU A 278 -13.31 -6.82 -6.76
N ALA A 279 -12.96 -5.54 -6.74
CA ALA A 279 -13.18 -4.62 -7.86
C ALA A 279 -12.41 -5.07 -9.12
N LEU A 280 -11.14 -5.48 -8.98
CA LEU A 280 -10.32 -6.00 -10.08
C LEU A 280 -10.94 -7.27 -10.69
N THR A 281 -11.41 -8.19 -9.85
CA THR A 281 -12.06 -9.43 -10.30
C THR A 281 -13.34 -9.12 -11.10
N LEU A 282 -14.18 -8.23 -10.57
CA LEU A 282 -15.40 -7.79 -11.25
C LEU A 282 -15.09 -7.10 -12.58
N LEU A 283 -14.07 -6.25 -12.61
CA LEU A 283 -13.64 -5.55 -13.81
C LEU A 283 -13.16 -6.52 -14.89
N ILE A 284 -12.35 -7.52 -14.52
CA ILE A 284 -11.91 -8.57 -15.45
C ILE A 284 -13.11 -9.36 -15.99
N ALA A 285 -14.07 -9.71 -15.13
CA ALA A 285 -15.27 -10.43 -15.54
C ALA A 285 -16.10 -9.64 -16.55
N VAL A 286 -16.34 -8.34 -16.30
CA VAL A 286 -17.06 -7.44 -17.21
C VAL A 286 -16.32 -7.29 -18.54
N ALA A 287 -15.00 -7.12 -18.51
CA ALA A 287 -14.17 -7.02 -19.72
C ALA A 287 -14.23 -8.31 -20.56
N CYS A 288 -14.10 -9.48 -19.93
CA CYS A 288 -14.19 -10.77 -20.62
C CYS A 288 -15.57 -10.98 -21.25
N PHE A 289 -16.65 -10.67 -20.52
CA PHE A 289 -18.01 -10.77 -21.04
C PHE A 289 -18.24 -9.84 -22.25
N ASN A 290 -17.71 -8.62 -22.20
CA ASN A 290 -17.78 -7.67 -23.30
C ASN A 290 -17.07 -8.22 -24.56
N ILE A 291 -15.85 -8.76 -24.41
CA ILE A 291 -15.09 -9.34 -25.53
C ILE A 291 -15.84 -10.51 -26.16
N VAL A 292 -16.33 -11.46 -25.35
CA VAL A 292 -17.08 -12.63 -25.84
C VAL A 292 -18.33 -12.19 -26.59
N SER A 293 -19.13 -11.30 -26.01
CA SER A 293 -20.39 -10.83 -26.61
C SER A 293 -20.15 -10.12 -27.93
N THR A 294 -19.13 -9.25 -27.98
CA THR A 294 -18.75 -8.48 -29.16
C THR A 294 -18.27 -9.39 -30.30
N LEU A 295 -17.44 -10.39 -30.00
CA LEU A 295 -16.94 -11.31 -31.02
C LEU A 295 -17.99 -12.30 -31.51
N VAL A 296 -18.88 -12.78 -30.64
CA VAL A 296 -20.02 -13.61 -31.07
C VAL A 296 -20.89 -12.83 -32.05
N MET A 297 -21.13 -11.55 -31.79
CA MET A 297 -21.88 -10.69 -32.70
C MET A 297 -21.16 -10.52 -34.04
N ALA A 298 -19.84 -10.29 -34.02
CA ALA A 298 -19.03 -10.19 -35.24
C ALA A 298 -19.09 -11.48 -36.10
N VAL A 299 -19.06 -12.65 -35.46
CA VAL A 299 -19.19 -13.95 -36.15
C VAL A 299 -20.56 -14.09 -36.82
N ASN A 300 -21.62 -13.70 -36.12
CA ASN A 300 -22.98 -13.77 -36.66
C ASN A 300 -23.17 -12.84 -37.87
N GLU A 301 -22.62 -11.63 -37.82
CA GLU A 301 -22.70 -10.67 -38.94
C GLU A 301 -21.90 -11.14 -40.16
N LYS A 302 -20.81 -11.88 -39.94
CA LYS A 302 -19.95 -12.47 -40.99
C LYS A 302 -20.36 -13.87 -41.43
N ARG A 303 -21.50 -14.38 -40.96
CA ARG A 303 -21.95 -15.75 -41.22
C ARG A 303 -22.04 -16.13 -42.70
N ARG A 304 -22.54 -15.22 -43.56
CA ARG A 304 -22.63 -15.44 -45.02
C ARG A 304 -21.27 -15.48 -45.71
N GLU A 305 -20.36 -14.58 -45.32
CA GLU A 305 -18.98 -14.55 -45.82
C GLU A 305 -18.19 -15.81 -45.42
N ILE A 306 -18.38 -16.27 -44.18
CA ILE A 306 -17.78 -17.52 -43.68
C ILE A 306 -18.32 -18.71 -44.49
N ALA A 307 -19.63 -18.77 -44.74
CA ALA A 307 -20.24 -19.83 -45.53
C ALA A 307 -19.69 -19.87 -46.96
N MET A 308 -19.51 -18.72 -47.63
CA MET A 308 -18.88 -18.63 -48.95
C MET A 308 -17.42 -19.10 -48.93
N LEU A 309 -16.64 -18.75 -47.91
CA LEU A 309 -15.27 -19.25 -47.78
C LEU A 309 -15.23 -20.77 -47.62
N LYS A 310 -16.17 -21.35 -46.86
CA LYS A 310 -16.27 -22.80 -46.70
C LYS A 310 -16.69 -23.51 -47.98
N THR A 311 -17.59 -22.95 -48.79
CA THR A 311 -17.93 -23.53 -50.11
C THR A 311 -16.76 -23.48 -51.10
N LEU A 312 -15.87 -22.49 -50.96
CA LEU A 312 -14.62 -22.39 -51.69
C LEU A 312 -13.50 -23.33 -51.15
N GLY A 313 -13.78 -24.14 -50.12
CA GLY A 313 -12.84 -25.13 -49.58
C GLY A 313 -12.05 -24.70 -48.34
N ALA A 314 -12.40 -23.60 -47.68
CA ALA A 314 -11.76 -23.21 -46.42
C ALA A 314 -12.03 -24.23 -45.31
N ARG A 315 -10.95 -24.74 -44.69
CA ARG A 315 -11.01 -25.65 -43.54
C ARG A 315 -11.40 -24.90 -42.26
N ASP A 316 -12.07 -25.58 -41.33
CA ASP A 316 -12.46 -25.01 -40.03
C ASP A 316 -11.28 -24.42 -39.25
N GLY A 317 -10.09 -25.04 -39.32
CA GLY A 317 -8.88 -24.51 -38.70
C GLY A 317 -8.41 -23.17 -39.27
N LEU A 318 -8.67 -22.87 -40.54
CA LEU A 318 -8.38 -21.55 -41.13
C LEU A 318 -9.32 -20.48 -40.54
N ILE A 319 -10.61 -20.80 -40.41
CA ILE A 319 -11.63 -19.91 -39.86
C ILE A 319 -11.29 -19.59 -38.39
N ILE A 320 -10.96 -20.62 -37.60
CA ILE A 320 -10.56 -20.44 -36.20
C ILE A 320 -9.35 -19.51 -36.10
N ARG A 321 -8.30 -19.73 -36.90
CA ARG A 321 -7.09 -18.88 -36.90
C ARG A 321 -7.38 -17.42 -37.26
N VAL A 322 -8.29 -17.17 -38.20
CA VAL A 322 -8.67 -15.80 -38.59
C VAL A 322 -9.33 -15.06 -37.42
N PHE A 323 -10.29 -15.69 -36.74
CA PHE A 323 -10.98 -15.06 -35.61
C PHE A 323 -10.08 -14.93 -34.37
N MET A 324 -9.21 -15.90 -34.11
CA MET A 324 -8.19 -15.80 -33.04
C MET A 324 -7.21 -14.65 -33.32
N LEU A 325 -6.77 -14.47 -34.57
CA LEU A 325 -5.91 -13.34 -34.96
C LEU A 325 -6.62 -12.00 -34.85
N GLN A 326 -7.90 -11.92 -35.21
CA GLN A 326 -8.71 -10.72 -34.99
C GLN A 326 -8.79 -10.36 -33.51
N GLY A 327 -9.01 -11.37 -32.67
CA GLY A 327 -8.95 -11.25 -31.21
C GLY A 327 -7.63 -10.70 -30.70
N LEU A 328 -6.53 -11.29 -31.16
CA LEU A 328 -5.17 -10.86 -30.81
C LEU A 328 -4.90 -9.41 -31.22
N PHE A 329 -5.36 -8.96 -32.39
CA PHE A 329 -5.20 -7.57 -32.82
C PHE A 329 -5.99 -6.60 -31.93
N ASN A 330 -7.25 -6.93 -31.61
CA ASN A 330 -8.05 -6.10 -30.70
C ASN A 330 -7.44 -6.08 -29.29
N GLY A 331 -6.97 -7.23 -28.81
CA GLY A 331 -6.22 -7.39 -27.57
C GLY A 331 -4.99 -6.51 -27.53
N LEU A 332 -4.14 -6.56 -28.56
CA LEU A 332 -2.89 -5.81 -28.63
C LEU A 332 -3.13 -4.30 -28.67
N ILE A 333 -4.07 -3.83 -29.50
CA ILE A 333 -4.38 -2.40 -29.60
C ILE A 333 -5.03 -1.89 -28.31
N GLY A 334 -6.02 -2.61 -27.79
CA GLY A 334 -6.69 -2.25 -26.55
C GLY A 334 -5.70 -2.21 -25.39
N THR A 335 -4.87 -3.24 -25.25
CA THR A 335 -3.83 -3.31 -24.22
C THR A 335 -2.81 -2.19 -24.39
N ALA A 336 -2.31 -1.92 -25.59
CA ALA A 336 -1.36 -0.84 -25.83
C ALA A 336 -1.93 0.53 -25.43
N ILE A 337 -3.17 0.81 -25.81
CA ILE A 337 -3.85 2.06 -25.44
C ILE A 337 -4.08 2.13 -23.93
N GLY A 338 -4.63 1.08 -23.34
CA GLY A 338 -4.94 1.03 -21.91
C GLY A 338 -3.71 1.10 -21.02
N VAL A 339 -2.63 0.39 -21.38
CA VAL A 339 -1.34 0.44 -20.68
C VAL A 339 -0.73 1.84 -20.79
N SER A 340 -0.73 2.43 -21.98
CA SER A 340 -0.16 3.77 -22.17
C SER A 340 -0.91 4.82 -21.36
N LEU A 341 -2.25 4.84 -21.47
CA LEU A 341 -3.08 5.77 -20.70
C LEU A 341 -3.00 5.49 -19.20
N GLY A 342 -2.97 4.22 -18.79
CA GLY A 342 -2.93 3.82 -17.38
C GLY A 342 -1.60 4.21 -16.74
N ALA A 343 -0.49 3.95 -17.42
CA ALA A 343 0.84 4.36 -16.96
C ALA A 343 0.96 5.89 -16.90
N LEU A 344 0.51 6.62 -17.93
CA LEU A 344 0.53 8.09 -17.92
C LEU A 344 -0.31 8.66 -16.78
N ALA A 345 -1.54 8.15 -16.60
CA ALA A 345 -2.41 8.60 -15.52
C ALA A 345 -1.87 8.22 -14.14
N ALA A 346 -1.21 7.07 -13.99
CA ALA A 346 -0.57 6.67 -12.74
C ALA A 346 0.60 7.58 -12.39
N LEU A 347 1.41 8.00 -13.37
CA LEU A 347 2.55 8.91 -13.14
C LEU A 347 2.08 10.32 -12.76
N GLU A 348 0.94 10.77 -13.29
CA GLU A 348 0.38 12.11 -13.05
C GLU A 348 -0.83 12.10 -12.10
N LEU A 349 -0.99 11.05 -11.29
CA LEU A 349 -2.22 10.85 -10.52
C LEU A 349 -2.46 11.99 -9.52
N SER A 350 -1.41 12.44 -8.84
CA SER A 350 -1.49 13.55 -7.88
C SER A 350 -1.92 14.85 -8.56
N THR A 351 -1.37 15.15 -9.74
CA THR A 351 -1.76 16.30 -10.56
C THR A 351 -3.22 16.23 -10.97
N LEU A 352 -3.68 15.06 -11.43
CA LEU A 352 -5.08 14.82 -11.81
C LEU A 352 -6.03 14.98 -10.62
N ALA A 353 -5.63 14.53 -9.43
CA ALA A 353 -6.40 14.67 -8.21
C ALA A 353 -6.62 16.15 -7.84
N VAL A 354 -5.54 16.95 -7.82
CA VAL A 354 -5.62 18.39 -7.52
C VAL A 354 -6.50 19.13 -8.54
N TRP A 355 -6.38 18.77 -9.83
CA TRP A 355 -7.24 19.32 -10.86
C TRP A 355 -8.72 18.98 -10.62
N LEU A 356 -9.02 17.75 -10.22
CA LEU A 356 -10.38 17.33 -9.86
C LEU A 356 -10.91 18.11 -8.65
N GLU A 357 -10.12 18.27 -7.60
CA GLU A 357 -10.50 19.05 -6.41
C GLU A 357 -10.83 20.51 -6.76
N ALA A 358 -10.05 21.12 -7.66
CA ALA A 358 -10.29 22.48 -8.14
C ALA A 358 -11.62 22.61 -8.90
N VAL A 359 -12.04 21.56 -9.61
CA VAL A 359 -13.28 21.54 -10.39
C VAL A 359 -14.50 21.20 -9.52
N THR A 360 -14.37 20.25 -8.59
CA THR A 360 -15.51 19.82 -7.75
C THR A 360 -15.70 20.68 -6.51
N GLY A 361 -14.68 21.45 -6.08
CA GLY A 361 -14.70 22.25 -4.86
C GLY A 361 -14.65 21.44 -3.57
N SER A 362 -14.36 20.14 -3.65
CA SER A 362 -14.27 19.20 -2.53
C SER A 362 -12.83 18.71 -2.37
N ARG A 363 -12.28 18.69 -1.15
CA ARG A 363 -11.01 17.99 -0.86
C ARG A 363 -11.24 16.49 -0.86
N LEU A 364 -10.44 15.74 -1.61
CA LEU A 364 -10.52 14.28 -1.69
C LEU A 364 -9.87 13.62 -0.46
N LEU A 365 -8.80 14.23 0.06
CA LEU A 365 -8.09 13.77 1.25
C LEU A 365 -7.94 14.90 2.26
N SER A 366 -8.26 14.64 3.53
CA SER A 366 -7.98 15.54 4.65
C SER A 366 -6.78 15.03 5.43
N GLY A 367 -5.67 15.79 5.38
CA GLY A 367 -4.43 15.49 6.10
C GLY A 367 -4.58 15.44 7.63
N ASP A 368 -5.71 15.94 8.17
CA ASP A 368 -6.01 15.91 9.60
C ASP A 368 -6.44 14.51 10.08
N ILE A 369 -7.00 13.68 9.18
CA ILE A 369 -7.49 12.31 9.49
C ILE A 369 -6.52 11.26 8.92
N TYR A 370 -6.01 11.50 7.71
CA TYR A 370 -5.05 10.62 7.03
C TYR A 370 -3.67 11.25 7.03
N PHE A 371 -2.62 10.45 7.22
CA PHE A 371 -1.21 10.87 7.27
C PHE A 371 -0.66 11.40 5.93
N ILE A 372 -1.48 11.46 4.89
CA ILE A 372 -1.14 11.90 3.53
C ILE A 372 -2.21 12.90 3.07
N ASP A 373 -1.78 14.03 2.52
CA ASP A 373 -2.62 15.08 1.93
C ASP A 373 -2.70 15.01 0.40
N PHE A 374 -2.12 13.97 -0.22
CA PHE A 374 -2.14 13.72 -1.65
C PHE A 374 -2.48 12.25 -1.94
N LEU A 375 -2.94 11.96 -3.17
CA LEU A 375 -3.16 10.59 -3.63
C LEU A 375 -1.82 9.96 -4.05
N PRO A 376 -1.30 8.96 -3.31
CA PRO A 376 -0.03 8.35 -3.67
C PRO A 376 -0.21 7.41 -4.86
N SER A 377 0.83 7.31 -5.70
CA SER A 377 0.86 6.41 -6.84
C SER A 377 2.29 5.93 -7.07
N GLN A 378 2.46 4.62 -7.22
CA GLN A 378 3.73 3.99 -7.57
C GLN A 378 3.53 2.98 -8.68
N LEU A 379 3.95 3.35 -9.88
CA LEU A 379 3.90 2.48 -11.06
C LEU A 379 5.03 1.45 -10.99
N GLU A 380 4.68 0.16 -10.88
CA GLU A 380 5.65 -0.94 -10.95
C GLU A 380 5.69 -1.55 -12.36
N PRO A 381 6.83 -1.51 -13.08
CA PRO A 381 6.91 -1.99 -14.47
C PRO A 381 6.58 -3.48 -14.64
N THR A 382 6.91 -4.28 -13.64
CA THR A 382 6.61 -5.73 -13.54
C THR A 382 5.11 -5.96 -13.52
N GLU A 383 4.35 -5.25 -12.67
CA GLU A 383 2.89 -5.34 -12.64
C GLU A 383 2.25 -4.86 -13.93
N VAL A 384 2.75 -3.78 -14.52
CA VAL A 384 2.27 -3.31 -15.83
C VAL A 384 2.46 -4.38 -16.89
N ALA A 385 3.62 -5.05 -16.93
CA ALA A 385 3.89 -6.15 -17.85
C ALA A 385 2.96 -7.35 -17.58
N VAL A 386 2.73 -7.70 -16.31
CA VAL A 386 1.81 -8.78 -15.91
C VAL A 386 0.38 -8.47 -16.35
N VAL A 387 -0.11 -7.25 -16.12
CA VAL A 387 -1.44 -6.81 -16.58
C VAL A 387 -1.54 -6.90 -18.09
N ALA A 388 -0.53 -6.44 -18.83
CA ALA A 388 -0.51 -6.53 -20.29
C ALA A 388 -0.57 -7.98 -20.78
N LEU A 389 0.22 -8.88 -20.17
CA LEU A 389 0.23 -10.30 -20.51
C LEU A 389 -1.11 -10.97 -20.18
N ILE A 390 -1.71 -10.69 -19.02
CA ILE A 390 -3.02 -11.22 -18.63
C ILE A 390 -4.10 -10.72 -19.58
N ALA A 391 -4.12 -9.43 -19.92
CA ALA A 391 -5.10 -8.86 -20.84
C ALA A 391 -4.98 -9.46 -22.25
N MET A 392 -3.75 -9.63 -22.76
CA MET A 392 -3.50 -10.30 -24.03
C MET A 392 -3.90 -11.79 -24.00
N GLY A 393 -3.59 -12.48 -22.90
CA GLY A 393 -3.97 -13.88 -22.69
C GLY A 393 -5.49 -14.06 -22.65
N LEU A 394 -6.18 -13.28 -21.81
CA LEU A 394 -7.62 -13.33 -21.66
C LEU A 394 -8.37 -12.91 -22.92
N SER A 395 -7.92 -11.85 -23.62
CA SER A 395 -8.53 -11.46 -24.90
C SER A 395 -8.40 -12.56 -25.94
N THR A 396 -7.23 -13.21 -26.03
CA THR A 396 -7.00 -14.33 -26.94
C THR A 396 -7.86 -15.55 -26.55
N LEU A 397 -7.92 -15.92 -25.26
CA LEU A 397 -8.73 -17.04 -24.78
C LEU A 397 -10.24 -16.80 -24.96
N ALA A 398 -10.71 -15.58 -24.71
CA ALA A 398 -12.11 -15.19 -24.91
C ALA A 398 -12.55 -15.34 -26.38
N THR A 399 -11.61 -15.29 -27.33
CA THR A 399 -11.90 -15.44 -28.77
C THR A 399 -12.09 -16.89 -29.20
N LEU A 400 -11.67 -17.86 -28.38
CA LEU A 400 -11.75 -19.28 -28.72
C LEU A 400 -13.20 -19.75 -28.91
N TYR A 401 -14.10 -19.37 -28.00
CA TYR A 401 -15.51 -19.73 -28.09
C TYR A 401 -16.19 -19.18 -29.36
N PRO A 402 -16.11 -17.87 -29.69
CA PRO A 402 -16.59 -17.34 -30.96
C PRO A 402 -15.94 -17.98 -32.19
N ALA A 403 -14.62 -18.23 -32.16
CA ALA A 403 -13.89 -18.82 -33.29
C ALA A 403 -14.36 -20.24 -33.60
N VAL A 404 -14.58 -21.07 -32.58
CA VAL A 404 -15.15 -22.41 -32.73
C VAL A 404 -16.59 -22.34 -33.24
N LYS A 405 -17.40 -21.39 -32.73
CA LYS A 405 -18.76 -21.15 -33.21
C LYS A 405 -18.79 -20.77 -34.69
N ALA A 406 -17.85 -19.94 -35.14
CA ALA A 406 -17.69 -19.57 -36.55
C ALA A 406 -17.36 -20.78 -37.44
N ALA A 407 -16.45 -21.64 -36.98
CA ALA A 407 -16.04 -22.83 -37.70
C ALA A 407 -17.22 -23.82 -37.90
N ARG A 408 -18.12 -23.91 -36.92
CA ARG A 408 -19.31 -24.80 -36.97
C ARG A 408 -20.44 -24.30 -37.86
N ILE A 409 -20.28 -23.17 -38.57
CA ILE A 409 -21.28 -22.71 -39.53
C ILE A 409 -21.38 -23.69 -40.70
N GLU A 410 -22.60 -24.18 -40.96
CA GLU A 410 -22.93 -25.04 -42.10
C GLU A 410 -23.29 -24.19 -43.33
N PRO A 411 -22.55 -24.28 -44.45
CA PRO A 411 -22.81 -23.44 -45.62
C PRO A 411 -24.20 -23.63 -46.23
N ALA A 412 -24.69 -24.88 -46.26
CA ALA A 412 -25.99 -25.23 -46.82
C ALA A 412 -27.16 -24.51 -46.12
N LYS A 413 -27.10 -24.37 -44.79
CA LYS A 413 -28.13 -23.67 -43.99
C LYS A 413 -28.10 -22.15 -44.14
N VAL A 414 -26.96 -21.58 -44.55
CA VAL A 414 -26.75 -20.13 -44.63
C VAL A 414 -26.95 -19.59 -46.04
N LEU A 415 -26.61 -20.38 -47.06
CA LEU A 415 -26.69 -19.98 -48.48
C LEU A 415 -27.94 -20.53 -49.19
N GLY A 416 -28.65 -21.50 -48.57
CA GLY A 416 -29.89 -22.05 -49.09
C GLY A 416 -31.14 -21.18 -48.85
N HIS A 417 -30.99 -20.02 -48.20
CA HIS A 417 -32.04 -19.05 -47.94
C HIS A 417 -31.66 -17.66 -48.47
#